data_AF-A0AAV9ZE86-F1
#
_entry.id   AF-A0AAV9ZE86-F1
#
_cell.length_a   1.000
_cell.length_b   1.000
_cell.length_c   1.000
_cell.angle_alpha   90.00
_cell.angle_beta   90.00
_cell.angle_gamma   90.00
#
_symmetry.space_group_name_H-M   'P 1'
#
loop_
_entity.id
_entity.type
_entity.pdbx_description
1 polymer ?
#
loop_
_entity_poly.entity_id
_entity_poly.type
_entity_poly.pdbx_seq_one_letter_code
_entity_poly.pdbx_strand_id
1 'polypeptide(L)'
;PPFLTSTMVSSDSDEDITVVEGPSQLSASDLDAMIEGVIADHPAACNKFLVRTPEVMAAQAKKAEKKAAKRKRASEETDTAAATETKPPPKRRSKPKAPTADSDEPPPSITYYIKIPKEAPAPTKKRTPKPTEDDTLQKGPFILPMSASYLNLLSAIATELPCLVENINQSKIMWKTKKPLTGDKFPLGKAVGYSYAAMVEELKGKAERVVILFMPPPNKPMEEPMLWETEEAPPPTFDYSELERAGPSGSIAEQKICDQISFNASTRTERAKLEEKYPIGNDPRWPNLRVYHQPETGYFFDLNATRLGVWAASMSQKLTDEKTAPASRFFDAQQRIKNIPPMPSALHNSSLETTVTPLAPAVPVPAIPAPAPVPAPAPTLSMTDIFLASLMSGGGLPALFPQLSPANHASTPGFNVAATQARVSQVDSKKPT
;
A
#
# COMPACT_ATOMS: atom_id res chain seq x y z
N PRO A 1 -56.85 -14.36 7.49
CA PRO A 1 -55.58 -15.05 7.15
C PRO A 1 -54.59 -14.94 8.33
N PRO A 2 -54.18 -16.06 8.93
CA PRO A 2 -53.70 -16.12 10.30
C PRO A 2 -52.19 -15.84 10.45
N PHE A 3 -51.87 -15.35 11.64
CA PHE A 3 -50.54 -15.13 12.20
C PHE A 3 -49.74 -16.44 12.25
N LEU A 4 -48.50 -16.43 11.75
CA LEU A 4 -47.51 -17.47 12.00
C LEU A 4 -46.62 -17.05 13.17
N THR A 5 -46.81 -17.70 14.29
CA THR A 5 -45.89 -17.72 15.43
C THR A 5 -44.68 -18.58 15.08
N SER A 6 -43.48 -17.98 15.08
CA SER A 6 -42.22 -18.67 14.87
C SER A 6 -41.72 -19.27 16.18
N THR A 7 -41.61 -20.59 16.21
CA THR A 7 -41.17 -21.40 17.35
C THR A 7 -39.64 -21.31 17.48
N MET A 8 -39.15 -20.85 18.64
CA MET A 8 -37.74 -20.95 19.01
C MET A 8 -37.38 -22.42 19.29
N VAL A 9 -36.37 -22.93 18.58
CA VAL A 9 -35.68 -24.18 18.91
C VAL A 9 -34.40 -23.79 19.63
N SER A 10 -34.35 -23.99 20.94
CA SER A 10 -33.11 -24.01 21.72
C SER A 10 -32.40 -25.32 21.43
N SER A 11 -31.25 -25.26 20.78
CA SER A 11 -30.27 -26.34 20.76
C SER A 11 -29.23 -26.04 21.82
N ASP A 12 -29.40 -26.68 22.97
CA ASP A 12 -28.36 -26.88 23.98
C ASP A 12 -27.28 -27.80 23.38
N SER A 13 -26.06 -27.30 23.25
CA SER A 13 -24.88 -28.09 22.89
C SER A 13 -23.74 -27.66 23.81
N ASP A 14 -23.73 -28.27 25.00
CA ASP A 14 -22.61 -28.30 25.92
C ASP A 14 -21.45 -29.08 25.25
N GLU A 15 -20.49 -28.36 24.69
CA GLU A 15 -19.18 -28.91 24.32
C GLU A 15 -18.17 -28.59 25.42
N ASP A 16 -17.72 -29.64 26.11
CA ASP A 16 -16.66 -29.63 27.11
C ASP A 16 -15.36 -29.06 26.53
N ILE A 17 -15.04 -27.80 26.88
CA ILE A 17 -13.73 -27.19 26.61
C ILE A 17 -12.72 -27.75 27.61
N THR A 18 -11.92 -28.71 27.17
CA THR A 18 -10.72 -29.14 27.89
C THR A 18 -9.71 -27.98 27.92
N VAL A 19 -9.51 -27.40 29.10
CA VAL A 19 -8.47 -26.40 29.36
C VAL A 19 -7.10 -27.07 29.20
N VAL A 20 -6.46 -26.84 28.07
CA VAL A 20 -5.04 -27.19 27.85
C VAL A 20 -4.20 -26.23 28.71
N GLU A 21 -3.56 -26.76 29.75
CA GLU A 21 -2.58 -26.02 30.56
C GLU A 21 -1.47 -25.48 29.65
N GLY A 22 -1.43 -24.14 29.52
CA GLY A 22 -0.41 -23.44 28.76
C GLY A 22 0.97 -23.55 29.41
N PRO A 23 2.05 -23.32 28.62
CA PRO A 23 3.42 -23.42 29.10
C PRO A 23 3.63 -22.48 30.29
N SER A 24 4.22 -23.05 31.35
CA SER A 24 4.49 -22.39 32.63
C SER A 24 5.02 -20.97 32.43
N GLN A 25 4.37 -19.99 33.07
CA GLN A 25 4.82 -18.61 33.09
C GLN A 25 6.27 -18.55 33.59
N LEU A 26 7.19 -18.18 32.69
CA LEU A 26 8.56 -17.87 33.06
C LEU A 26 8.51 -16.77 34.11
N SER A 27 9.20 -16.99 35.23
CA SER A 27 9.25 -16.00 36.30
C SER A 27 9.97 -14.75 35.80
N ALA A 28 9.65 -13.58 36.36
CA ALA A 28 10.34 -12.32 35.98
C ALA A 28 11.87 -12.43 36.12
N SER A 29 12.35 -13.24 37.08
CA SER A 29 13.77 -13.55 37.26
C SER A 29 14.38 -14.35 36.11
N ASP A 30 13.65 -15.26 35.47
CA ASP A 30 14.16 -16.05 34.34
C ASP A 30 14.31 -15.19 33.08
N LEU A 31 13.40 -14.23 32.91
CA LEU A 31 13.46 -13.29 31.79
C LEU A 31 14.68 -12.36 31.92
N ASP A 32 14.94 -11.85 33.12
CA ASP A 32 16.10 -10.99 33.39
C ASP A 32 17.41 -11.73 33.17
N ALA A 33 17.53 -12.98 33.64
CA ALA A 33 18.71 -13.81 33.40
C ALA A 33 18.96 -14.09 31.90
N MET A 34 17.90 -14.29 31.12
CA MET A 34 18.02 -14.49 29.66
C MET A 34 18.46 -13.20 28.95
N ILE A 35 17.96 -12.04 29.39
CA ILE A 35 18.36 -10.73 28.83
C ILE A 35 19.84 -10.46 29.15
N GLU A 36 20.30 -10.73 30.37
CA GLU A 36 21.71 -10.57 30.75
C GLU A 36 22.63 -11.48 29.93
N GLY A 37 22.22 -12.73 29.67
CA GLY A 37 22.97 -13.67 28.83
C GLY A 37 23.14 -13.17 27.39
N VAL A 38 22.07 -12.68 26.76
CA VAL A 38 22.11 -12.15 25.38
C VAL A 38 22.98 -10.89 25.29
N ILE A 39 22.98 -10.04 26.33
CA ILE A 39 23.84 -8.85 26.39
C ILE A 39 25.32 -9.25 26.50
N ALA A 40 25.62 -10.28 27.30
CA ALA A 40 26.98 -10.79 27.47
C ALA A 40 27.54 -11.42 26.17
N ASP A 41 26.71 -12.18 25.45
CA ASP A 41 27.14 -12.87 24.23
C ASP A 41 27.28 -11.92 23.02
N HIS A 42 26.52 -10.82 22.98
CA HIS A 42 26.45 -9.94 21.81
C HIS A 42 26.50 -8.42 22.13
N PRO A 43 27.56 -7.93 22.80
CA PRO A 43 27.65 -6.52 23.22
C PRO A 43 27.63 -5.52 22.05
N ALA A 44 28.10 -5.93 20.87
CA ALA A 44 28.09 -5.10 19.66
C ALA A 44 26.67 -4.91 19.06
N ALA A 45 25.76 -5.88 19.24
CA ALA A 45 24.38 -5.79 18.80
C ALA A 45 23.56 -4.90 19.75
N CYS A 46 23.74 -5.05 21.05
CA CYS A 46 23.05 -4.22 22.06
C CYS A 46 23.34 -2.71 21.89
N ASN A 47 24.56 -2.36 21.48
CA ASN A 47 24.92 -0.98 21.15
C ASN A 47 24.19 -0.41 19.92
N LYS A 48 23.77 -1.26 18.98
CA LYS A 48 23.02 -0.84 17.78
C LYS A 48 21.52 -0.70 18.06
N PHE A 49 20.98 -1.51 18.97
CA PHE A 49 19.55 -1.51 19.30
C PHE A 49 19.14 -0.57 20.43
N LEU A 50 20.05 0.29 20.92
CA LEU A 50 19.73 1.30 21.94
C LEU A 50 19.07 0.67 23.18
N VAL A 51 19.49 -0.53 23.59
CA VAL A 51 19.04 -1.13 24.85
C VAL A 51 19.56 -0.24 25.97
N ARG A 52 18.65 0.58 26.53
CA ARG A 52 18.98 1.59 27.51
C ARG A 52 19.16 0.92 28.87
N THR A 53 20.38 0.53 29.18
CA THR A 53 20.71 0.14 30.55
C THR A 53 20.49 1.34 31.49
N PRO A 54 20.11 1.11 32.76
CA PRO A 54 19.89 2.17 33.75
C PRO A 54 21.10 3.12 33.88
N GLU A 55 22.30 2.59 33.69
CA GLU A 55 23.56 3.34 33.76
C GLU A 55 23.70 4.32 32.58
N VAL A 56 23.35 3.91 31.36
CA VAL A 56 23.36 4.78 30.17
C VAL A 56 22.30 5.89 30.29
N MET A 57 21.14 5.58 30.87
CA MET A 57 20.10 6.57 31.17
C MET A 57 20.58 7.62 32.19
N ALA A 58 21.25 7.20 33.26
CA ALA A 58 21.82 8.10 34.27
C ALA A 58 22.92 9.01 33.68
N ALA A 59 23.77 8.46 32.80
CA ALA A 59 24.80 9.24 32.11
C ALA A 59 24.21 10.28 31.13
N GLN A 60 23.12 9.94 30.42
CA GLN A 60 22.42 10.88 29.55
C GLN A 60 21.70 11.97 30.34
N ALA A 61 21.06 11.64 31.47
CA ALA A 61 20.43 12.62 32.35
C ALA A 61 21.44 13.67 32.86
N LYS A 62 22.62 13.23 33.33
CA LYS A 62 23.71 14.15 33.73
C LYS A 62 24.21 15.03 32.57
N LYS A 63 24.25 14.52 31.34
CA LYS A 63 24.60 15.32 30.15
C LYS A 63 23.53 16.35 29.79
N ALA A 64 22.25 15.99 29.92
CA ALA A 64 21.13 16.90 29.67
C ALA A 64 21.10 18.04 30.69
N GLU A 65 21.34 17.75 31.98
CA GLU A 65 21.40 18.74 33.06
C GLU A 65 22.54 19.75 32.85
N LYS A 66 23.76 19.27 32.50
CA LYS A 66 24.89 20.16 32.16
C LYS A 66 24.58 21.05 30.95
N LYS A 67 23.84 20.56 29.95
CA LYS A 67 23.47 21.34 28.76
C LYS A 67 22.39 22.38 29.07
N ALA A 68 21.46 22.08 29.98
CA ALA A 68 20.46 23.03 30.47
C ALA A 68 21.11 24.15 31.30
N ALA A 69 22.07 23.82 32.18
CA ALA A 69 22.82 24.80 32.96
C ALA A 69 23.65 25.77 32.08
N LYS A 70 24.26 25.26 31.00
CA LYS A 70 25.02 26.09 30.06
C LYS A 70 24.14 27.07 29.27
N ARG A 71 22.87 26.70 28.98
CA ARG A 71 21.92 27.59 28.29
C ARG A 71 21.43 28.74 29.16
N LYS A 72 21.28 28.54 30.48
CA LYS A 72 20.86 29.62 31.40
C LYS A 72 21.92 30.72 31.55
N ARG A 73 23.21 30.40 31.47
CA ARG A 73 24.29 31.41 31.55
C ARG A 73 24.47 32.24 30.28
N ALA A 74 23.92 31.82 29.14
CA ALA A 74 24.08 32.54 27.88
C ALA A 74 22.95 33.54 27.60
N SER A 75 21.91 33.62 28.46
CA SER A 75 20.77 34.54 28.27
C SER A 75 20.74 35.70 29.25
N GLU A 76 21.77 35.87 30.08
CA GLU A 76 21.82 36.93 31.11
C GLU A 76 22.81 38.06 30.77
N GLU A 77 23.45 38.01 29.60
CA GLU A 77 24.50 38.98 29.21
C GLU A 77 24.09 39.90 28.04
N THR A 78 22.80 40.04 27.76
CA THR A 78 22.32 40.83 26.59
C THR A 78 21.09 41.70 26.87
N ASP A 79 21.00 42.35 28.03
CA ASP A 79 19.99 43.39 28.26
C ASP A 79 20.51 44.54 29.13
N THR A 80 21.39 45.36 28.54
CA THR A 80 21.67 46.71 29.05
C THR A 80 21.83 47.68 27.88
N ALA A 81 20.70 48.18 27.35
CA ALA A 81 20.54 49.55 26.82
C ALA A 81 19.25 49.68 26.00
N ALA A 82 18.22 50.30 26.58
CA ALA A 82 17.36 51.30 25.90
C ALA A 82 16.17 51.64 26.81
N ALA A 83 16.37 52.62 27.68
CA ALA A 83 15.28 53.33 28.34
C ALA A 83 14.76 54.42 27.41
N THR A 84 13.48 54.35 27.03
CA THR A 84 12.77 55.50 26.45
C THR A 84 11.34 55.54 27.00
N GLU A 85 11.07 56.58 27.77
CA GLU A 85 9.77 56.94 28.34
C GLU A 85 8.68 57.04 27.26
N THR A 86 7.47 56.53 27.53
CA THR A 86 6.28 56.95 26.79
C THR A 86 5.05 57.01 27.69
N LYS A 87 4.38 58.17 27.61
CA LYS A 87 3.22 58.64 28.39
C LYS A 87 1.99 57.71 28.36
N PRO A 88 1.14 57.70 29.41
CA PRO A 88 -0.15 57.01 29.41
C PRO A 88 -1.28 57.85 28.78
N PRO A 89 -2.22 57.26 28.01
CA PRO A 89 -3.42 57.95 27.51
C PRO A 89 -4.64 57.86 28.46
N PRO A 90 -5.64 58.76 28.32
CA PRO A 90 -6.65 59.04 29.34
C PRO A 90 -7.86 58.10 29.35
N LYS A 91 -8.37 57.82 30.55
CA LYS A 91 -9.60 57.06 30.85
C LYS A 91 -10.86 57.78 30.31
N ARG A 92 -11.55 57.17 29.33
CA ARG A 92 -12.92 57.56 28.94
C ARG A 92 -13.96 56.78 29.76
N ARG A 93 -14.76 57.50 30.54
CA ARG A 93 -15.97 56.99 31.23
C ARG A 93 -17.06 56.74 30.18
N SER A 94 -17.52 55.50 30.03
CA SER A 94 -18.68 55.14 29.22
C SER A 94 -19.96 55.16 30.07
N LYS A 95 -21.04 55.70 29.48
CA LYS A 95 -22.39 55.83 30.06
C LYS A 95 -23.05 54.45 30.26
N PRO A 96 -23.89 54.28 31.30
CA PRO A 96 -24.73 53.08 31.46
C PRO A 96 -25.83 53.09 30.40
N LYS A 97 -25.89 52.01 29.60
CA LYS A 97 -26.91 51.78 28.57
C LYS A 97 -27.99 50.87 29.15
N ALA A 98 -29.24 51.25 28.93
CA ALA A 98 -30.45 50.59 29.45
C ALA A 98 -30.56 49.12 29.00
N PRO A 99 -31.23 48.26 29.80
CA PRO A 99 -31.42 46.84 29.50
C PRO A 99 -32.47 46.67 28.41
N THR A 100 -32.04 46.34 27.19
CA THR A 100 -32.95 45.87 26.14
C THR A 100 -33.18 44.38 26.34
N ALA A 101 -34.43 44.02 26.62
CA ALA A 101 -34.92 42.66 26.76
C ALA A 101 -34.89 41.90 25.42
N ASP A 102 -34.73 40.57 25.53
CA ASP A 102 -34.76 39.57 24.45
C ASP A 102 -33.69 39.69 23.35
N SER A 103 -32.46 39.36 23.71
CA SER A 103 -31.46 38.95 22.74
C SER A 103 -31.46 37.42 22.66
N ASP A 104 -32.18 36.87 21.69
CA ASP A 104 -32.14 35.47 21.27
C ASP A 104 -30.74 35.19 20.66
N GLU A 105 -29.74 35.02 21.52
CA GLU A 105 -28.37 34.76 21.14
C GLU A 105 -28.28 33.34 20.55
N PRO A 106 -27.82 33.18 19.29
CA PRO A 106 -27.78 31.86 18.66
C PRO A 106 -26.89 30.92 19.49
N PRO A 107 -27.29 29.64 19.64
CA PRO A 107 -26.55 28.69 20.46
C PRO A 107 -25.10 28.61 19.96
N PRO A 108 -24.11 28.61 20.88
CA PRO A 108 -22.72 28.60 20.50
C PRO A 108 -22.41 27.39 19.62
N SER A 109 -21.74 27.62 18.50
CA SER A 109 -21.33 26.60 17.54
C SER A 109 -19.81 26.55 17.40
N ILE A 110 -19.31 25.40 16.97
CA ILE A 110 -17.89 25.12 16.73
C ILE A 110 -17.72 24.80 15.25
N THR A 111 -16.77 25.44 14.59
CA THR A 111 -16.40 25.16 13.19
C THR A 111 -15.23 24.20 13.14
N TYR A 112 -15.38 23.12 12.39
CA TYR A 112 -14.38 22.06 12.24
C TYR A 112 -13.79 22.06 10.83
N TYR A 113 -12.47 21.89 10.76
CA TYR A 113 -11.73 21.59 9.53
C TYR A 113 -11.05 20.24 9.70
N ILE A 114 -11.09 19.38 8.69
CA ILE A 114 -10.41 18.08 8.71
C ILE A 114 -9.12 18.20 7.89
N LYS A 115 -7.99 17.80 8.46
CA LYS A 115 -6.71 17.63 7.76
C LYS A 115 -6.31 16.17 7.79
N ILE A 116 -6.31 15.53 6.62
CA ILE A 116 -5.87 14.15 6.41
C ILE A 116 -4.45 14.20 5.85
N PRO A 117 -3.43 13.65 6.53
CA PRO A 117 -2.10 13.56 5.97
C PRO A 117 -2.14 12.59 4.78
N LYS A 118 -1.59 13.03 3.64
CA LYS A 118 -1.33 12.14 2.52
C LYS A 118 -0.23 11.17 2.94
N GLU A 119 -0.33 9.91 2.55
CA GLU A 119 0.71 8.93 2.86
C GLU A 119 2.04 9.43 2.30
N ALA A 120 3.00 9.64 3.19
CA ALA A 120 4.34 9.98 2.77
C ALA A 120 4.89 8.78 1.98
N PRO A 121 5.57 9.01 0.84
CA PRO A 121 6.20 7.92 0.11
C PRO A 121 7.09 7.12 1.06
N ALA A 122 7.08 5.80 0.91
CA ALA A 122 7.87 4.90 1.74
C ALA A 122 9.30 5.46 1.86
N PRO A 123 9.86 5.54 3.09
CA PRO A 123 11.09 6.28 3.33
C PRO A 123 12.21 5.68 2.48
N THR A 124 12.52 6.32 1.36
CA THR A 124 13.70 5.99 0.59
C THR A 124 14.90 6.35 1.47
N LYS A 125 15.96 5.53 1.46
CA LYS A 125 17.11 5.61 2.40
C LYS A 125 17.89 6.95 2.41
N LYS A 126 17.42 7.98 1.71
CA LYS A 126 18.05 9.29 1.61
C LYS A 126 17.14 10.34 2.27
N ARG A 127 17.49 10.67 3.53
CA ARG A 127 17.18 11.92 4.24
C ARG A 127 15.78 12.51 3.96
N THR A 128 14.81 12.14 4.80
CA THR A 128 13.42 12.62 4.70
C THR A 128 13.37 14.16 4.78
N PRO A 129 12.84 14.86 3.76
CA PRO A 129 12.58 16.29 3.85
C PRO A 129 11.52 16.57 4.91
N LYS A 130 11.55 17.78 5.47
CA LYS A 130 10.55 18.22 6.46
C LYS A 130 9.18 18.27 5.76
N PRO A 131 8.11 17.70 6.34
CA PRO A 131 6.78 17.72 5.72
C PRO A 131 6.36 19.16 5.43
N THR A 132 5.93 19.42 4.19
CA THR A 132 5.44 20.74 3.79
C THR A 132 3.93 20.78 4.03
N GLU A 133 3.34 21.95 4.29
CA GLU A 133 1.89 22.06 4.58
C GLU A 133 1.01 21.53 3.43
N ASP A 134 1.53 21.51 2.21
CA ASP A 134 0.92 20.92 1.01
C ASP A 134 0.70 19.40 1.08
N ASP A 135 1.24 18.69 2.07
CA ASP A 135 1.10 17.23 2.21
C ASP A 135 -0.17 16.80 2.95
N THR A 136 -1.09 17.72 3.22
CA THR A 136 -2.36 17.42 3.88
C THR A 136 -3.55 17.71 2.96
N LEU A 137 -4.46 16.74 2.83
CA LEU A 137 -5.77 16.93 2.23
C LEU A 137 -6.67 17.61 3.26
N GLN A 138 -7.20 18.79 2.93
CA GLN A 138 -8.11 19.52 3.80
C GLN A 138 -9.56 19.30 3.34
N LYS A 139 -10.45 18.92 4.26
CA LYS A 139 -11.90 18.75 4.05
C LYS A 139 -12.68 19.63 5.05
N GLY A 140 -13.95 19.87 4.79
CA GLY A 140 -14.76 20.88 5.49
C GLY A 140 -14.70 22.27 4.86
N PRO A 141 -15.18 23.32 5.55
CA PRO A 141 -15.61 23.32 6.95
C PRO A 141 -17.02 22.78 7.17
N PHE A 142 -17.25 22.18 8.33
CA PHE A 142 -18.60 21.91 8.84
C PHE A 142 -18.78 22.48 10.25
N ILE A 143 -20.03 22.72 10.65
CA ILE A 143 -20.38 23.42 11.88
C ILE A 143 -21.26 22.50 12.74
N LEU A 144 -20.92 22.37 14.03
CA LEU A 144 -21.75 21.66 14.99
C LEU A 144 -22.08 22.54 16.20
N PRO A 145 -23.27 22.37 16.80
CA PRO A 145 -23.60 23.04 18.06
C PRO A 145 -22.68 22.53 19.17
N MET A 146 -22.39 23.39 20.14
CA MET A 146 -21.51 23.07 21.27
C MET A 146 -22.10 22.01 22.22
N SER A 147 -23.41 21.76 22.12
CA SER A 147 -24.13 20.69 22.82
C SER A 147 -24.13 19.35 22.07
N ALA A 148 -23.52 19.27 20.88
CA ALA A 148 -23.44 18.03 20.11
C ALA A 148 -22.70 16.93 20.90
N SER A 149 -23.11 15.68 20.72
CA SER A 149 -22.39 14.53 21.28
C SER A 149 -21.17 14.18 20.42
N TYR A 150 -20.27 13.35 20.96
CA TYR A 150 -19.15 12.82 20.17
C TYR A 150 -19.62 11.99 18.96
N LEU A 151 -20.74 11.27 19.08
CA LEU A 151 -21.33 10.52 17.97
C LEU A 151 -21.80 11.44 16.84
N ASN A 152 -22.37 12.60 17.18
CA ASN A 152 -22.76 13.60 16.17
C ASN A 152 -21.53 14.16 15.43
N LEU A 153 -20.41 14.33 16.14
CA LEU A 153 -19.15 14.70 15.50
C LEU A 153 -18.67 13.61 14.53
N LEU A 154 -18.68 12.35 14.94
CA LEU A 154 -18.28 11.23 14.06
C LEU A 154 -19.20 11.11 12.84
N SER A 155 -20.52 11.27 13.03
CA SER A 155 -21.47 11.28 11.93
C SER A 155 -21.21 12.41 10.95
N ALA A 156 -20.89 13.62 11.44
CA ALA A 156 -20.56 14.75 10.57
C ALA A 156 -19.23 14.53 9.82
N ILE A 157 -18.23 13.93 10.46
CA ILE A 157 -16.98 13.54 9.81
C ILE A 157 -17.25 12.48 8.72
N ALA A 158 -18.09 11.49 9.01
CA ALA A 158 -18.48 10.45 8.06
C ALA A 158 -19.20 11.02 6.82
N THR A 159 -20.10 11.98 7.02
CA THR A 159 -20.78 12.71 5.94
C THR A 159 -19.80 13.53 5.10
N GLU A 160 -18.82 14.19 5.74
CA GLU A 160 -17.83 15.01 5.05
C GLU A 160 -16.76 14.17 4.32
N LEU A 161 -16.46 12.98 4.82
CA LEU A 161 -15.48 12.03 4.27
C LEU A 161 -16.15 10.84 3.59
N PRO A 162 -17.21 11.03 2.78
CA PRO A 162 -18.20 10.02 2.35
C PRO A 162 -17.85 8.57 2.72
N CYS A 163 -17.96 8.23 4.01
CA CYS A 163 -17.55 6.94 4.54
C CYS A 163 -18.44 6.54 5.72
N LEU A 164 -18.38 5.27 6.10
CA LEU A 164 -19.06 4.78 7.30
C LEU A 164 -18.32 5.21 8.56
N VAL A 165 -19.07 5.45 9.64
CA VAL A 165 -18.52 5.83 10.96
C VAL A 165 -17.54 4.79 11.50
N GLU A 166 -17.77 3.51 11.19
CA GLU A 166 -16.92 2.38 11.60
C GLU A 166 -15.54 2.37 10.92
N ASN A 167 -15.47 2.94 9.70
CA ASN A 167 -14.22 3.03 8.95
C ASN A 167 -13.33 4.19 9.43
N ILE A 168 -13.85 5.06 10.29
CA ILE A 168 -13.09 6.16 10.88
C ILE A 168 -12.19 5.59 11.99
N ASN A 169 -10.88 5.77 11.86
CA ASN A 169 -9.92 5.37 12.90
C ASN A 169 -9.94 6.35 14.09
N GLN A 170 -10.93 6.18 14.96
CA GLN A 170 -11.19 7.07 16.10
C GLN A 170 -9.94 7.25 16.97
N SER A 171 -9.19 6.17 17.23
CA SER A 171 -8.02 6.16 18.11
C SER A 171 -6.89 7.12 17.72
N LYS A 172 -6.86 7.53 16.46
CA LYS A 172 -5.81 8.38 15.87
C LYS A 172 -6.30 9.79 15.55
N ILE A 173 -7.54 10.13 15.89
CA ILE A 173 -8.04 11.49 15.73
C ILE A 173 -7.37 12.37 16.77
N MET A 174 -6.69 13.40 16.31
CA MET A 174 -6.15 14.49 17.11
C MET A 174 -6.83 15.80 16.73
N TRP A 175 -6.79 16.78 17.60
CA TRP A 175 -7.35 18.10 17.37
C TRP A 175 -6.38 19.20 17.81
N LYS A 176 -6.52 20.38 17.23
CA LYS A 176 -5.88 21.62 17.71
C LYS A 176 -6.79 22.81 17.46
N THR A 177 -6.65 23.88 18.23
CA THR A 177 -7.30 25.16 17.92
C THR A 177 -6.54 25.89 16.80
N LYS A 178 -7.26 26.64 15.95
CA LYS A 178 -6.63 27.41 14.87
C LYS A 178 -5.63 28.47 15.38
N LYS A 179 -5.91 29.03 16.57
CA LYS A 179 -5.05 30.00 17.26
C LYS A 179 -4.73 29.48 18.67
N PRO A 180 -3.47 29.48 19.11
CA PRO A 180 -2.25 29.82 18.35
C PRO A 180 -1.90 28.75 17.30
N LEU A 181 -1.30 29.15 16.17
CA LEU A 181 -0.97 28.24 15.06
C LEU A 181 -0.04 27.08 15.47
N THR A 182 0.85 27.37 16.43
CA THR A 182 1.91 26.51 16.96
C THR A 182 1.47 25.68 18.18
N GLY A 183 0.16 25.56 18.43
CA GLY A 183 -0.34 24.75 19.55
C GLY A 183 -0.04 23.26 19.40
N ASP A 184 0.12 22.59 20.54
CA ASP A 184 0.23 21.13 20.61
C ASP A 184 -1.05 20.46 20.09
N LYS A 185 -0.91 19.26 19.53
CA LYS A 185 -2.04 18.44 19.08
C LYS A 185 -2.51 17.59 20.26
N PHE A 186 -3.81 17.61 20.54
CA PHE A 186 -4.40 16.83 21.61
C PHE A 186 -5.17 15.64 21.02
N PRO A 187 -5.11 14.44 21.63
CA PRO A 187 -5.90 13.31 21.19
C PRO A 187 -7.39 13.57 21.43
N LEU A 188 -8.22 13.22 20.46
CA LEU A 188 -9.69 13.29 20.57
C LEU A 188 -10.29 11.91 20.82
N GLY A 189 -9.77 10.87 20.16
CA GLY A 189 -10.33 9.53 20.25
C GLY A 189 -9.54 8.61 21.16
N LYS A 190 -10.07 8.42 22.36
CA LYS A 190 -10.06 7.14 23.07
C LYS A 190 -11.50 6.91 23.52
N ALA A 191 -11.86 5.65 23.78
CA ALA A 191 -13.21 5.10 23.96
C ALA A 191 -14.12 5.77 25.02
N VAL A 192 -13.75 6.92 25.56
CA VAL A 192 -14.59 7.70 26.43
C VAL A 192 -14.58 9.14 25.95
N GLY A 193 -15.77 9.67 25.61
CA GLY A 193 -16.00 11.03 25.12
C GLY A 193 -15.52 12.16 26.05
N TYR A 194 -14.78 11.86 27.11
CA TYR A 194 -14.12 12.82 28.00
C TYR A 194 -13.20 13.78 27.24
N SER A 195 -12.43 13.30 26.26
CA SER A 195 -11.56 14.19 25.46
C SER A 195 -12.35 15.17 24.61
N TYR A 196 -13.51 14.76 24.11
CA TYR A 196 -14.43 15.65 23.39
C TYR A 196 -15.08 16.66 24.34
N ALA A 197 -15.55 16.23 25.51
CA ALA A 197 -16.09 17.12 26.53
C ALA A 197 -15.04 18.17 26.99
N ALA A 198 -13.80 17.74 27.23
CA ALA A 198 -12.70 18.63 27.59
C ALA A 198 -12.37 19.63 26.48
N MET A 199 -12.36 19.20 25.21
CA MET A 199 -12.22 20.10 24.06
C MET A 199 -13.33 21.14 24.04
N VAL A 200 -14.59 20.71 24.21
CA VAL A 200 -15.74 21.61 24.25
C VAL A 200 -15.59 22.60 25.40
N GLU A 201 -15.20 22.16 26.59
CA GLU A 201 -14.94 23.04 27.74
C GLU A 201 -13.82 24.05 27.48
N GLU A 202 -12.72 23.65 26.86
CA GLU A 202 -11.62 24.57 26.52
C GLU A 202 -12.04 25.64 25.50
N LEU A 203 -13.06 25.36 24.70
CA LEU A 203 -13.65 26.30 23.76
C LEU A 203 -14.72 27.20 24.41
N LYS A 204 -15.20 26.87 25.62
CA LYS A 204 -16.10 27.74 26.38
C LYS A 204 -15.32 29.00 26.78
N GLY A 205 -15.83 30.16 26.37
CA GLY A 205 -15.18 31.46 26.62
C GLY A 205 -14.24 31.96 25.53
N LYS A 206 -13.92 31.14 24.51
CA LYS A 206 -13.20 31.64 23.31
C LYS A 206 -14.19 32.27 22.33
N ALA A 207 -13.85 33.46 21.81
CA ALA A 207 -14.66 34.15 20.80
C ALA A 207 -14.62 33.45 19.44
N GLU A 208 -13.46 32.89 19.07
CA GLU A 208 -13.28 32.12 17.84
C GLU A 208 -13.18 30.62 18.20
N ARG A 209 -14.20 29.84 17.83
CA ARG A 209 -14.33 28.42 18.14
C ARG A 209 -14.04 27.58 16.90
N VAL A 210 -12.80 27.66 16.42
CA VAL A 210 -12.35 26.93 15.23
C VAL A 210 -11.37 25.84 15.62
N VAL A 211 -11.74 24.60 15.30
CA VAL A 211 -10.97 23.38 15.58
C VAL A 211 -10.48 22.77 14.27
N ILE A 212 -9.22 22.36 14.23
CA ILE A 212 -8.63 21.60 13.14
C ILE A 212 -8.42 20.17 13.64
N LEU A 213 -9.12 19.22 13.02
CA LEU A 213 -9.00 17.80 13.24
C LEU A 213 -7.87 17.25 12.37
N PHE A 214 -6.99 16.46 12.96
CA PHE A 214 -5.97 15.67 12.26
C PHE A 214 -6.30 14.21 12.44
N MET A 215 -6.56 13.51 11.34
CA MET A 215 -6.89 12.10 11.37
C MET A 215 -6.24 11.38 10.20
N PRO A 216 -5.87 10.09 10.36
CA PRO A 216 -5.44 9.30 9.22
C PRO A 216 -6.58 9.11 8.22
N PRO A 217 -6.27 8.64 7.00
CA PRO A 217 -7.29 8.20 6.05
C PRO A 217 -8.28 7.21 6.67
N PRO A 218 -9.57 7.26 6.31
CA PRO A 218 -10.52 6.20 6.67
C PRO A 218 -10.02 4.84 6.18
N ASN A 219 -10.32 3.79 6.93
CA ASN A 219 -9.99 2.43 6.52
C ASN A 219 -10.81 2.06 5.28
N LYS A 220 -10.18 1.39 4.31
CA LYS A 220 -10.90 0.76 3.19
C LYS A 220 -11.83 -0.32 3.79
N PRO A 221 -13.13 -0.36 3.41
CA PRO A 221 -13.99 -1.46 3.83
C PRO A 221 -13.33 -2.77 3.38
N MET A 222 -13.11 -3.69 4.32
CA MET A 222 -12.36 -4.93 4.07
C MET A 222 -13.11 -5.86 3.10
N GLU A 223 -14.43 -5.72 3.03
CA GLU A 223 -15.29 -6.43 2.13
C GLU A 223 -16.05 -5.38 1.32
N GLU A 224 -15.72 -5.23 0.03
CA GLU A 224 -16.67 -4.60 -0.88
C GLU A 224 -17.87 -5.54 -0.93
N PRO A 225 -19.07 -5.11 -0.45
CA PRO A 225 -20.25 -5.95 -0.53
C PRO A 225 -20.41 -6.30 -1.99
N MET A 226 -20.38 -7.60 -2.25
CA MET A 226 -20.28 -8.13 -3.58
C MET A 226 -21.50 -7.62 -4.38
N LEU A 227 -21.22 -6.74 -5.34
CA LEU A 227 -22.14 -5.74 -5.89
C LEU A 227 -23.25 -6.32 -6.79
N TRP A 228 -23.52 -7.61 -6.71
CA TRP A 228 -24.31 -8.34 -7.69
C TRP A 228 -25.80 -8.47 -7.38
N GLU A 229 -26.31 -8.04 -6.21
CA GLU A 229 -27.70 -8.38 -5.83
C GLU A 229 -28.64 -7.25 -5.41
N THR A 230 -28.20 -5.99 -5.30
CA THR A 230 -29.12 -4.92 -4.87
C THR A 230 -29.04 -3.70 -5.79
N GLU A 231 -30.14 -3.38 -6.49
CA GLU A 231 -30.32 -2.15 -7.31
C GLU A 231 -30.34 -0.85 -6.46
N GLU A 232 -29.94 -0.90 -5.20
CA GLU A 232 -29.87 0.26 -4.34
C GLU A 232 -28.62 1.07 -4.68
N ALA A 233 -28.77 2.40 -4.72
CA ALA A 233 -27.70 3.31 -5.11
C ALA A 233 -26.42 3.00 -4.30
N PRO A 234 -25.25 2.90 -4.96
CA PRO A 234 -24.02 2.49 -4.29
C PRO A 234 -23.75 3.42 -3.09
N PRO A 235 -23.40 2.86 -1.92
CA PRO A 235 -23.17 3.66 -0.74
C PRO A 235 -22.09 4.72 -1.03
N PRO A 236 -22.22 5.93 -0.46
CA PRO A 236 -21.24 6.99 -0.67
C PRO A 236 -19.86 6.46 -0.31
N THR A 237 -18.97 6.45 -1.31
CA THR A 237 -17.64 5.89 -1.20
C THR A 237 -16.62 7.02 -1.17
N PHE A 238 -15.68 6.94 -0.24
CA PHE A 238 -14.60 7.92 -0.14
C PHE A 238 -13.71 7.81 -1.37
N ASP A 239 -13.49 8.92 -2.07
CA ASP A 239 -12.60 8.94 -3.23
C ASP A 239 -11.14 8.87 -2.78
N TYR A 240 -10.61 7.64 -2.75
CA TYR A 240 -9.21 7.38 -2.45
C TYR A 240 -8.27 7.96 -3.53
N SER A 241 -8.75 8.28 -4.73
CA SER A 241 -7.95 8.82 -5.82
C SER A 241 -7.36 10.20 -5.49
N GLU A 242 -8.08 11.03 -4.72
CA GLU A 242 -7.56 12.34 -4.28
C GLU A 242 -6.39 12.21 -3.28
N LEU A 243 -6.41 11.11 -2.54
CA LEU A 243 -5.43 10.80 -1.51
C LEU A 243 -4.21 10.10 -2.11
N GLU A 244 -4.45 9.25 -3.11
CA GLU A 244 -3.49 8.69 -4.06
C GLU A 244 -3.02 9.79 -5.01
N ARG A 245 -2.38 10.84 -4.45
CA ARG A 245 -1.59 11.77 -5.27
C ARG A 245 -0.71 10.90 -6.16
N ALA A 246 -0.75 11.14 -7.48
CA ALA A 246 0.07 10.53 -8.54
C ALA A 246 1.58 10.80 -8.34
N GLY A 247 2.09 10.54 -7.15
CA GLY A 247 3.48 10.30 -6.91
C GLY A 247 3.79 8.89 -7.41
N PRO A 248 4.96 8.67 -8.02
CA PRO A 248 5.42 7.36 -8.50
C PRO A 248 5.77 6.40 -7.35
N SER A 249 4.98 6.38 -6.27
CA SER A 249 5.25 5.69 -5.01
C SER A 249 4.18 4.66 -4.63
N GLY A 250 3.28 4.30 -5.55
CA GLY A 250 2.70 2.96 -5.47
C GLY A 250 3.86 1.96 -5.43
N SER A 251 3.76 0.90 -4.63
CA SER A 251 4.77 -0.15 -4.67
C SER A 251 5.00 -0.52 -6.13
N ILE A 252 6.26 -0.69 -6.58
CA ILE A 252 6.55 -1.09 -7.97
C ILE A 252 5.72 -2.32 -8.36
N ALA A 253 5.37 -3.17 -7.38
CA ALA A 253 4.45 -4.28 -7.57
C ALA A 253 3.01 -3.84 -7.89
N GLU A 254 2.43 -2.91 -7.12
CA GLU A 254 1.06 -2.40 -7.33
C GLU A 254 0.95 -1.63 -8.64
N GLN A 255 1.95 -0.79 -8.96
CA GLN A 255 1.99 -0.10 -10.24
C GLN A 255 2.04 -1.11 -11.40
N LYS A 256 2.88 -2.15 -11.29
CA LYS A 256 2.93 -3.22 -12.29
C LYS A 256 1.60 -3.98 -12.40
N ILE A 257 0.88 -4.20 -11.30
CA ILE A 257 -0.42 -4.86 -11.31
C ILE A 257 -1.44 -3.97 -12.02
N CYS A 258 -1.54 -2.68 -11.69
CA CYS A 258 -2.46 -1.75 -12.34
C CYS A 258 -2.12 -1.57 -13.83
N ASP A 259 -0.84 -1.43 -14.16
CA ASP A 259 -0.36 -1.38 -15.55
C ASP A 259 -0.69 -2.68 -16.28
N GLN A 260 -0.52 -3.84 -15.63
CA GLN A 260 -0.84 -5.12 -16.22
C GLN A 260 -2.36 -5.32 -16.41
N ILE A 261 -3.19 -4.86 -15.48
CA ILE A 261 -4.66 -4.93 -15.58
C ILE A 261 -5.14 -4.03 -16.73
N SER A 262 -4.68 -2.78 -16.78
CA SER A 262 -5.05 -1.84 -17.84
C SER A 262 -4.54 -2.29 -19.21
N PHE A 263 -3.30 -2.80 -19.27
CA PHE A 263 -2.74 -3.39 -20.48
C PHE A 263 -3.54 -4.62 -20.93
N ASN A 264 -3.87 -5.53 -20.02
CA ASN A 264 -4.70 -6.70 -20.32
C ASN A 264 -6.11 -6.29 -20.80
N ALA A 265 -6.70 -5.25 -20.23
CA ALA A 265 -8.00 -4.74 -20.65
C ALA A 265 -7.96 -4.23 -22.09
N SER A 266 -6.94 -3.44 -22.46
CA SER A 266 -6.77 -2.90 -23.81
C SER A 266 -6.48 -3.98 -24.87
N THR A 267 -5.85 -5.09 -24.47
CA THR A 267 -5.44 -6.18 -25.37
C THR A 267 -6.44 -7.33 -25.44
N ARG A 268 -7.46 -7.35 -24.57
CA ARG A 268 -8.42 -8.45 -24.43
C ARG A 268 -9.17 -8.76 -25.72
N THR A 269 -9.63 -7.74 -26.44
CA THR A 269 -10.41 -7.91 -27.68
C THR A 269 -9.57 -8.53 -28.80
N GLU A 270 -8.34 -8.03 -29.01
CA GLU A 270 -7.44 -8.57 -30.03
C GLU A 270 -6.93 -9.97 -29.66
N ARG A 271 -6.72 -10.22 -28.37
CA ARG A 271 -6.37 -11.55 -27.88
C ARG A 271 -7.49 -12.57 -28.15
N ALA A 272 -8.75 -12.21 -27.92
CA ALA A 272 -9.89 -13.08 -28.21
C ALA A 272 -9.95 -13.45 -29.71
N LYS A 273 -9.71 -12.48 -30.62
CA LYS A 273 -9.63 -12.74 -32.07
C LYS A 273 -8.50 -13.72 -32.42
N LEU A 274 -7.33 -13.58 -31.79
CA LEU A 274 -6.21 -14.50 -32.00
C LEU A 274 -6.52 -15.91 -31.47
N GLU A 275 -7.19 -16.03 -30.32
CA GLU A 275 -7.60 -17.32 -29.75
C GLU A 275 -8.68 -18.00 -30.59
N GLU A 276 -9.58 -17.24 -31.21
CA GLU A 276 -10.57 -17.73 -32.18
C GLU A 276 -9.91 -18.18 -33.50
N LYS A 277 -8.93 -17.41 -33.99
CA LYS A 277 -8.20 -17.72 -35.23
C LYS A 277 -7.28 -18.93 -35.10
N TYR A 278 -6.63 -19.07 -33.95
CA TYR A 278 -5.68 -20.14 -33.67
C TYR A 278 -6.16 -20.94 -32.45
N PRO A 279 -7.22 -21.77 -32.60
CA PRO A 279 -7.73 -22.59 -31.51
C PRO A 279 -6.71 -23.66 -31.09
N ILE A 280 -6.92 -24.24 -29.90
CA ILE A 280 -6.11 -25.38 -29.45
C ILE A 280 -6.34 -26.54 -30.42
N GLY A 281 -5.26 -27.15 -30.90
CA GLY A 281 -5.33 -28.26 -31.86
C GLY A 281 -5.59 -27.81 -33.30
N ASN A 282 -5.37 -26.54 -33.64
CA ASN A 282 -5.47 -26.04 -35.01
C ASN A 282 -4.56 -26.80 -36.00
N ASP A 283 -3.41 -27.31 -35.54
CA ASP A 283 -2.54 -28.17 -36.35
C ASP A 283 -2.64 -29.63 -35.85
N PRO A 284 -3.00 -30.60 -36.72
CA PRO A 284 -3.09 -32.01 -36.36
C PRO A 284 -1.81 -32.61 -35.76
N ARG A 285 -0.64 -32.03 -36.03
CA ARG A 285 0.65 -32.48 -35.48
C ARG A 285 0.77 -32.17 -33.99
N TRP A 286 0.03 -31.17 -33.49
CA TRP A 286 0.06 -30.73 -32.09
C TRP A 286 -1.36 -30.50 -31.55
N PRO A 287 -2.11 -31.57 -31.23
CA PRO A 287 -3.51 -31.47 -30.83
C PRO A 287 -3.74 -30.65 -29.54
N ASN A 288 -2.71 -30.52 -28.70
CA ASN A 288 -2.80 -29.82 -27.42
C ASN A 288 -2.22 -28.39 -27.45
N LEU A 289 -1.73 -27.93 -28.61
CA LEU A 289 -1.08 -26.62 -28.74
C LEU A 289 -1.85 -25.71 -29.70
N ARG A 290 -1.72 -24.40 -29.48
CA ARG A 290 -2.12 -23.38 -30.46
C ARG A 290 -0.91 -23.09 -31.33
N VAL A 291 -0.93 -23.50 -32.59
CA VAL A 291 0.25 -23.36 -33.45
C VAL A 291 0.02 -22.28 -34.51
N TYR A 292 0.95 -21.34 -34.58
CA TYR A 292 1.08 -20.37 -35.67
C TYR A 292 2.13 -20.84 -36.68
N HIS A 293 1.76 -20.87 -37.96
CA HIS A 293 2.66 -21.13 -39.07
C HIS A 293 3.00 -19.82 -39.79
N GLN A 294 4.28 -19.43 -39.75
CA GLN A 294 4.74 -18.24 -40.43
C GLN A 294 4.97 -18.54 -41.93
N PRO A 295 4.18 -17.96 -42.84
CA PRO A 295 4.18 -18.36 -44.25
C PRO A 295 5.49 -18.02 -44.98
N GLU A 296 6.20 -16.98 -44.55
CA GLU A 296 7.42 -16.51 -45.20
C GLU A 296 8.65 -17.40 -44.91
N THR A 297 8.75 -17.90 -43.68
CA THR A 297 9.93 -18.64 -43.20
C THR A 297 9.67 -20.15 -43.09
N GLY A 298 8.39 -20.56 -43.06
CA GLY A 298 7.99 -21.94 -42.77
C GLY A 298 8.19 -22.34 -41.30
N TYR A 299 8.39 -21.39 -40.39
CA TYR A 299 8.56 -21.69 -38.97
C TYR A 299 7.21 -21.88 -38.26
N PHE A 300 7.21 -22.78 -37.28
CA PHE A 300 6.05 -23.05 -36.41
C PHE A 300 6.33 -22.52 -35.01
N PHE A 301 5.37 -21.80 -34.45
CA PHE A 301 5.44 -21.21 -33.12
C PHE A 301 4.27 -21.67 -32.27
N ASP A 302 4.56 -22.10 -31.04
CA ASP A 302 3.53 -22.31 -30.01
C ASP A 302 3.03 -20.95 -29.49
N LEU A 303 1.73 -20.71 -29.59
CA LEU A 303 1.05 -19.50 -29.14
C LEU A 303 0.60 -19.65 -27.69
N ASN A 304 1.57 -19.56 -26.77
CA ASN A 304 1.28 -19.50 -25.34
C ASN A 304 0.60 -18.16 -24.95
N ALA A 305 0.11 -18.07 -23.71
CA ALA A 305 -0.55 -16.86 -23.19
C ALA A 305 0.32 -15.59 -23.31
N THR A 306 1.64 -15.71 -23.18
CA THR A 306 2.59 -14.60 -23.32
C THR A 306 2.71 -14.16 -24.78
N ARG A 307 2.88 -15.09 -25.73
CA ARG A 307 3.00 -14.76 -27.17
C ARG A 307 1.71 -14.18 -27.71
N LEU A 308 0.56 -14.71 -27.29
CA LEU A 308 -0.76 -14.13 -27.59
C LEU A 308 -0.88 -12.70 -27.04
N GLY A 309 -0.41 -12.45 -25.81
CA GLY A 309 -0.41 -11.10 -25.23
C GLY A 309 0.47 -10.11 -26.01
N VAL A 310 1.68 -10.54 -26.40
CA VAL A 310 2.61 -9.71 -27.20
C VAL A 310 2.05 -9.42 -28.60
N TRP A 311 1.43 -10.42 -29.24
CA TRP A 311 0.80 -10.25 -30.54
C TRP A 311 -0.45 -9.36 -30.45
N ALA A 312 -1.35 -9.60 -29.50
CA ALA A 312 -2.52 -8.76 -29.26
C ALA A 312 -2.14 -7.29 -28.97
N ALA A 313 -1.07 -7.07 -28.21
CA ALA A 313 -0.55 -5.72 -27.97
C ALA A 313 0.01 -5.05 -29.24
N SER A 314 0.63 -5.81 -30.12
CA SER A 314 1.12 -5.28 -31.41
C SER A 314 -0.03 -4.97 -32.37
N MET A 315 -1.11 -5.78 -32.33
CA MET A 315 -2.36 -5.52 -33.06
C MET A 315 -3.09 -4.29 -32.54
N SER A 316 -3.17 -4.08 -31.22
CA SER A 316 -3.82 -2.89 -30.65
C SER A 316 -3.09 -1.59 -31.02
N GLN A 317 -1.77 -1.67 -31.22
CA GLN A 317 -0.94 -0.58 -31.74
C GLN A 317 -0.95 -0.47 -33.27
N LYS A 318 -1.69 -1.34 -33.98
CA LYS A 318 -1.76 -1.41 -35.45
C LYS A 318 -0.39 -1.61 -36.11
N LEU A 319 0.55 -2.25 -35.41
CA LEU A 319 1.87 -2.59 -35.95
C LEU A 319 1.84 -3.92 -36.71
N THR A 320 0.85 -4.76 -36.43
CA THR A 320 0.73 -6.11 -37.00
C THR A 320 -0.72 -6.47 -37.26
N ASP A 321 -0.92 -7.40 -38.19
CA ASP A 321 -2.23 -7.99 -38.46
C ASP A 321 -2.41 -9.35 -37.75
N GLU A 322 -3.63 -9.89 -37.82
CA GLU A 322 -3.99 -11.23 -37.31
C GLU A 322 -3.22 -12.38 -38.00
N LYS A 323 -2.71 -12.14 -39.22
CA LYS A 323 -2.00 -13.15 -40.03
C LYS A 323 -0.48 -13.10 -39.89
N THR A 324 0.06 -11.95 -39.47
CA THR A 324 1.49 -11.69 -39.45
C THR A 324 1.93 -11.40 -38.03
N ALA A 325 2.72 -12.31 -37.44
CA ALA A 325 3.24 -12.13 -36.09
C ALA A 325 4.19 -10.91 -35.99
N PRO A 326 4.26 -10.26 -34.81
CA PRO A 326 5.19 -9.15 -34.60
C PRO A 326 6.66 -9.57 -34.72
N ALA A 327 7.49 -8.64 -35.18
CA ALA A 327 8.95 -8.73 -35.15
C ALA A 327 9.48 -8.57 -33.70
N SER A 328 9.11 -9.52 -32.84
CA SER A 328 9.48 -9.57 -31.42
C SER A 328 10.34 -10.79 -31.14
N ARG A 329 11.17 -10.71 -30.09
CA ARG A 329 12.05 -11.82 -29.65
C ARG A 329 11.28 -13.12 -29.36
N PHE A 330 9.98 -13.02 -29.08
CA PHE A 330 9.11 -14.17 -28.86
C PHE A 330 8.81 -14.97 -30.15
N PHE A 331 9.01 -14.37 -31.33
CA PHE A 331 8.83 -14.98 -32.65
C PHE A 331 10.17 -15.15 -33.39
N ASP A 332 11.29 -15.18 -32.65
CA ASP A 332 12.61 -15.44 -33.22
C ASP A 332 12.77 -16.91 -33.64
N ALA A 333 13.64 -17.15 -34.63
CA ALA A 333 13.94 -18.50 -35.11
C ALA A 333 14.41 -19.47 -34.01
N GLN A 334 14.97 -18.98 -32.90
CA GLN A 334 15.38 -19.80 -31.74
C GLN A 334 14.19 -20.34 -30.92
N GLN A 335 13.06 -19.64 -30.98
CA GLN A 335 11.84 -19.89 -30.23
C GLN A 335 10.83 -20.76 -31.00
N ARG A 336 11.21 -21.23 -32.21
CA ARG A 336 10.41 -22.13 -33.04
C ARG A 336 10.30 -23.53 -32.45
N ILE A 337 9.21 -24.22 -32.76
CA ILE A 337 9.06 -25.64 -32.44
C ILE A 337 10.07 -26.42 -33.31
N LYS A 338 11.10 -27.01 -32.67
CA LYS A 338 12.19 -27.72 -33.38
C LYS A 338 11.79 -29.13 -33.79
N ASN A 339 11.00 -29.80 -32.97
CA ASN A 339 10.57 -31.17 -33.20
C ASN A 339 9.22 -31.12 -33.93
N ILE A 340 9.25 -31.27 -35.24
CA ILE A 340 8.06 -31.38 -36.08
C ILE A 340 7.71 -32.87 -36.14
N PRO A 341 6.63 -33.33 -35.49
CA PRO A 341 6.19 -34.70 -35.63
C PRO A 341 5.89 -34.97 -37.11
N PRO A 342 6.19 -36.18 -37.62
CA PRO A 342 5.73 -36.57 -38.94
C PRO A 342 4.22 -36.38 -38.96
N MET A 343 3.73 -35.74 -40.01
CA MET A 343 2.30 -35.52 -40.19
C MET A 343 1.63 -36.89 -40.07
N PRO A 344 0.65 -37.06 -39.16
CA PRO A 344 -0.06 -38.33 -39.06
C PRO A 344 -0.59 -38.60 -40.46
N SER A 345 -0.01 -39.60 -41.15
CA SER A 345 -0.44 -39.99 -42.49
C SER A 345 -1.92 -40.20 -42.35
N ALA A 346 -2.71 -39.31 -42.97
CA ALA A 346 -4.15 -39.32 -42.86
C ALA A 346 -4.55 -40.76 -43.16
N LEU A 347 -4.92 -41.51 -42.11
CA LEU A 347 -5.38 -42.87 -42.25
C LEU A 347 -6.49 -42.72 -43.26
N HIS A 348 -6.26 -43.27 -44.45
CA HIS A 348 -7.28 -43.36 -45.48
C HIS A 348 -8.54 -43.75 -44.74
N ASN A 349 -9.55 -42.88 -44.79
CA ASN A 349 -10.92 -43.27 -44.56
C ASN A 349 -11.20 -44.36 -45.60
N SER A 350 -10.79 -45.59 -45.29
CA SER A 350 -11.39 -46.79 -45.84
C SER A 350 -12.82 -46.73 -45.36
N SER A 351 -13.64 -46.22 -46.26
CA SER A 351 -15.07 -46.46 -46.35
C SER A 351 -15.33 -47.93 -46.01
N LEU A 352 -15.62 -48.22 -44.74
CA LEU A 352 -16.28 -49.46 -44.36
C LEU A 352 -17.76 -49.24 -44.67
N GLU A 353 -18.11 -49.45 -45.94
CA GLU A 353 -19.44 -49.97 -46.27
C GLU A 353 -19.62 -51.24 -45.46
N THR A 354 -20.45 -51.13 -44.43
CA THR A 354 -20.86 -52.23 -43.57
C THR A 354 -21.77 -53.14 -44.40
N THR A 355 -21.19 -54.07 -45.15
CA THR A 355 -21.92 -55.23 -45.65
C THR A 355 -21.99 -56.25 -44.53
N VAL A 356 -23.20 -56.42 -44.01
CA VAL A 356 -23.60 -57.42 -43.02
C VAL A 356 -23.37 -58.81 -43.60
N THR A 357 -22.58 -59.67 -42.95
CA THR A 357 -22.62 -61.13 -43.20
C THR A 357 -22.27 -61.89 -41.91
N PRO A 358 -23.02 -62.96 -41.55
CA PRO A 358 -23.14 -63.42 -40.17
C PRO A 358 -22.17 -64.54 -39.76
N LEU A 359 -21.83 -64.50 -38.48
CA LEU A 359 -21.70 -65.58 -37.49
C LEU A 359 -21.02 -66.92 -37.88
N ALA A 360 -19.87 -67.20 -37.26
CA ALA A 360 -19.48 -68.56 -36.87
C ALA A 360 -18.57 -68.53 -35.61
N PRO A 361 -18.59 -69.58 -34.75
CA PRO A 361 -18.16 -69.48 -33.35
C PRO A 361 -16.77 -70.08 -33.05
N ALA A 362 -16.19 -69.53 -31.97
CA ALA A 362 -15.27 -70.14 -30.98
C ALA A 362 -13.82 -70.51 -31.38
N VAL A 363 -12.85 -69.90 -30.67
CA VAL A 363 -11.80 -70.60 -29.89
C VAL A 363 -11.31 -69.67 -28.76
N PRO A 364 -11.16 -70.12 -27.49
CA PRO A 364 -10.56 -69.34 -26.42
C PRO A 364 -9.01 -69.42 -26.47
N VAL A 365 -8.33 -68.28 -26.46
CA VAL A 365 -6.86 -68.19 -26.39
C VAL A 365 -6.45 -67.66 -24.99
N PRO A 366 -5.35 -68.16 -24.39
CA PRO A 366 -5.08 -68.04 -22.97
C PRO A 366 -4.56 -66.67 -22.54
N ALA A 367 -4.84 -66.33 -21.29
CA ALA A 367 -4.44 -65.11 -20.61
C ALA A 367 -2.92 -64.89 -20.60
N ILE A 368 -2.49 -63.72 -21.08
CA ILE A 368 -1.13 -63.19 -20.89
C ILE A 368 -1.11 -62.45 -19.54
N PRO A 369 -0.13 -62.70 -18.65
CA PRO A 369 -0.02 -62.01 -17.37
C PRO A 369 0.38 -60.55 -17.55
N ALA A 370 -0.28 -59.68 -16.77
CA ALA A 370 -0.06 -58.24 -16.73
C ALA A 370 1.37 -57.87 -16.30
N PRO A 371 2.02 -56.90 -16.95
CA PRO A 371 3.27 -56.32 -16.44
C PRO A 371 2.99 -55.43 -15.21
N ALA A 372 3.89 -55.51 -14.24
CA ALA A 372 3.87 -54.78 -12.98
C ALA A 372 3.85 -53.24 -13.17
N PRO A 373 3.26 -52.48 -12.24
CA PRO A 373 3.18 -51.03 -12.32
C PRO A 373 4.57 -50.39 -12.19
N VAL A 374 4.93 -49.58 -13.19
CA VAL A 374 6.09 -48.69 -13.16
C VAL A 374 5.88 -47.62 -12.08
N PRO A 375 6.87 -47.34 -11.21
CA PRO A 375 6.73 -46.32 -10.18
C PRO A 375 6.54 -44.93 -10.79
N ALA A 376 5.59 -44.18 -10.23
CA ALA A 376 5.26 -42.82 -10.66
C ALA A 376 6.50 -41.90 -10.63
N PRO A 377 6.71 -41.07 -11.66
CA PRO A 377 7.77 -40.06 -11.63
C PRO A 377 7.48 -39.05 -10.52
N ALA A 378 8.50 -38.76 -9.70
CA ALA A 378 8.45 -37.74 -8.67
C ALA A 378 8.06 -36.38 -9.27
N PRO A 379 7.29 -35.55 -8.54
CA PRO A 379 6.89 -34.23 -9.03
C PRO A 379 8.13 -33.38 -9.25
N THR A 380 8.44 -33.10 -10.51
CA THR A 380 9.41 -32.08 -10.88
C THR A 380 8.77 -30.73 -10.58
N LEU A 381 9.15 -30.13 -9.45
CA LEU A 381 8.82 -28.75 -9.11
C LEU A 381 9.22 -27.84 -10.28
N SER A 382 8.22 -27.19 -10.87
CA SER A 382 8.43 -26.19 -11.90
C SER A 382 9.26 -25.05 -11.32
N MET A 383 10.20 -24.51 -12.08
CA MET A 383 11.03 -23.37 -11.65
C MET A 383 10.17 -22.17 -11.21
N THR A 384 8.94 -22.05 -11.72
CA THR A 384 7.96 -21.05 -11.27
C THR A 384 7.51 -21.23 -9.82
N ASP A 385 7.38 -22.46 -9.32
CA ASP A 385 6.97 -22.72 -7.93
C ASP A 385 8.10 -22.37 -6.95
N ILE A 386 9.36 -22.51 -7.37
CA ILE A 386 10.54 -22.11 -6.58
C ILE A 386 10.60 -20.58 -6.45
N PHE A 387 10.25 -19.82 -7.51
CA PHE A 387 10.20 -18.36 -7.43
C PHE A 387 9.02 -17.86 -6.59
N LEU A 388 7.86 -18.52 -6.66
CA LEU A 388 6.69 -18.14 -5.86
C LEU A 388 6.90 -18.42 -4.37
N ALA A 389 7.52 -19.57 -4.03
CA ALA A 389 7.88 -19.90 -2.65
C ALA A 389 8.94 -18.94 -2.07
N SER A 390 9.87 -18.45 -2.90
CA SER A 390 10.90 -17.48 -2.48
C SER A 390 10.37 -16.06 -2.27
N LEU A 391 9.20 -15.72 -2.82
CA LEU A 391 8.53 -14.43 -2.60
C LEU A 391 7.65 -14.42 -1.34
N MET A 392 7.13 -15.57 -0.92
CA MET A 392 6.31 -15.70 0.29
C MET A 392 7.12 -15.94 1.56
N SER A 393 8.35 -16.48 1.45
CA SER A 393 9.26 -16.64 2.57
C SER A 393 10.15 -15.39 2.70
N GLY A 394 9.70 -14.40 3.48
CA GLY A 394 10.40 -13.13 3.75
C GLY A 394 11.71 -13.26 4.54
N GLY A 395 12.58 -14.21 4.18
CA GLY A 395 13.92 -14.41 4.75
C GLY A 395 14.99 -13.82 3.84
N GLY A 396 15.77 -12.88 4.36
CA GLY A 396 16.83 -12.18 3.63
C GLY A 396 17.85 -13.11 2.98
N LEU A 397 18.22 -12.77 1.74
CA LEU A 397 19.30 -13.42 1.00
C LEU A 397 20.64 -13.32 1.75
N PRO A 398 21.44 -14.40 1.86
CA PRO A 398 22.84 -14.28 2.22
C PRO A 398 23.62 -13.67 1.04
N ALA A 399 24.29 -12.55 1.30
CA ALA A 399 25.21 -11.93 0.35
C ALA A 399 26.49 -12.77 0.21
N LEU A 400 26.62 -13.48 -0.92
CA LEU A 400 27.89 -14.04 -1.38
C LEU A 400 28.62 -12.98 -2.22
N PHE A 401 29.60 -12.31 -1.62
CA PHE A 401 30.59 -11.50 -2.33
C PHE A 401 31.90 -12.28 -2.42
N PRO A 402 32.53 -12.42 -3.61
CA PRO A 402 33.86 -12.97 -3.71
C PRO A 402 34.90 -11.89 -3.33
N GLN A 403 35.77 -12.29 -2.42
CA GLN A 403 36.96 -11.57 -1.95
C GLN A 403 37.99 -11.49 -3.09
N LEU A 404 38.38 -10.28 -3.50
CA LEU A 404 39.55 -10.04 -4.34
C LEU A 404 40.67 -9.41 -3.50
N SER A 405 41.83 -10.08 -3.48
CA SER A 405 43.07 -9.63 -2.86
C SER A 405 43.69 -8.43 -3.58
N PRO A 406 44.48 -7.56 -2.90
CA PRO A 406 45.16 -6.44 -3.52
C PRO A 406 46.56 -6.83 -4.01
N ALA A 407 46.91 -6.40 -5.22
CA ALA A 407 48.28 -6.40 -5.74
C ALA A 407 48.81 -4.96 -5.84
N ASN A 408 50.08 -4.81 -5.46
CA ASN A 408 50.85 -3.57 -5.36
C ASN A 408 51.37 -3.02 -6.71
N HIS A 409 51.83 -1.76 -6.63
CA HIS A 409 52.71 -0.97 -7.53
C HIS A 409 51.99 -0.36 -8.75
N ALA A 410 52.11 0.94 -9.10
CA ALA A 410 53.33 1.71 -9.31
C ALA A 410 53.03 3.22 -9.52
N SER A 411 54.09 4.02 -9.51
CA SER A 411 54.16 5.48 -9.41
C SER A 411 53.80 6.31 -10.66
N THR A 412 53.23 7.49 -10.41
CA THR A 412 53.44 8.83 -11.05
C THR A 412 53.15 9.06 -12.55
N PRO A 413 53.08 10.33 -13.06
CA PRO A 413 53.04 11.65 -12.41
C PRO A 413 51.86 12.54 -12.84
N GLY A 414 51.75 13.72 -12.20
CA GLY A 414 50.61 14.62 -12.30
C GLY A 414 50.54 15.53 -13.53
N PHE A 415 49.39 16.20 -13.63
CA PHE A 415 49.17 17.36 -14.47
C PHE A 415 48.32 18.38 -13.72
N ASN A 416 48.90 19.57 -13.52
CA ASN A 416 48.22 20.79 -13.10
C ASN A 416 47.35 21.30 -14.26
N VAL A 417 46.09 21.66 -13.99
CA VAL A 417 45.39 22.64 -14.83
C VAL A 417 44.68 23.64 -13.93
N ALA A 418 45.06 24.90 -14.15
CA ALA A 418 44.68 26.07 -13.40
C ALA A 418 43.21 26.48 -13.62
N ALA A 419 42.74 27.23 -12.63
CA ALA A 419 41.47 27.91 -12.58
C ALA A 419 41.26 28.88 -13.74
N THR A 420 40.01 29.00 -14.21
CA THR A 420 39.51 30.22 -14.87
C THR A 420 38.09 30.46 -14.39
N GLN A 421 37.94 31.40 -13.47
CA GLN A 421 36.67 31.98 -13.04
C GLN A 421 36.23 33.00 -14.09
N ALA A 422 35.15 32.72 -14.82
CA ALA A 422 34.49 33.68 -15.68
C ALA A 422 33.46 34.48 -14.86
N ARG A 423 33.75 35.77 -14.70
CA ARG A 423 32.92 36.79 -14.05
C ARG A 423 31.85 37.24 -15.06
N VAL A 424 30.60 36.84 -14.85
CA VAL A 424 29.46 37.32 -15.63
C VAL A 424 28.98 38.64 -15.03
N SER A 425 29.13 39.71 -15.82
CA SER A 425 28.62 41.04 -15.52
C SER A 425 27.09 41.07 -15.61
N GLN A 426 26.44 41.54 -14.55
CA GLN A 426 25.01 41.80 -14.50
C GLN A 426 24.75 43.19 -15.11
N VAL A 427 23.88 43.25 -16.12
CA VAL A 427 23.46 44.49 -16.78
C VAL A 427 22.27 45.06 -16.03
N ASP A 428 22.47 46.25 -15.47
CA ASP A 428 21.44 47.12 -14.90
C ASP A 428 20.47 47.61 -15.99
N SER A 429 19.21 47.22 -15.89
CA SER A 429 18.13 47.77 -16.72
C SER A 429 17.41 48.88 -15.96
N LYS A 430 17.71 50.12 -16.35
CA LYS A 430 16.94 51.32 -15.98
C LYS A 430 15.52 51.25 -16.55
N LYS A 431 14.54 51.53 -15.69
CA LYS A 431 13.14 51.75 -16.04
C LYS A 431 12.92 53.24 -16.35
N PRO A 432 12.28 53.63 -17.46
CA PRO A 432 11.86 55.00 -17.67
C PRO A 432 10.50 55.29 -17.02
N THR A 433 10.33 56.56 -16.69
CA THR A 433 9.22 57.25 -16.01
C THR A 433 7.89 57.15 -16.74
#